data_AF-A0A160P8S1-F1
#
_entry.id   AF-A0A160P8S1-F1
#
_cell.length_a   1.000
_cell.length_b   1.000
_cell.length_c   1.000
_cell.angle_alpha   90.00
_cell.angle_beta   90.00
_cell.angle_gamma   90.00
#
_symmetry.space_group_name_H-M   'P 1'
#
loop_
_entity.id
_entity.type
_entity.pdbx_description
1 polymer ?
#
loop_
_entity_poly.entity_id
_entity_poly.type
_entity_poly.pdbx_seq_one_letter_code
_entity_poly.pdbx_strand_id
1 'polypeptide(L)'
;MTTGTASKVAVSKLVNSLKGVSARRIRQEFTGRFNRAIMHGRLWSPSYFSASCGGAPLTIVRQYIEQQKRPLQSARQSNLEIHSSPA
;
A
#
# COMPACT_ATOMS: atom_id res chain seq x y z
N MET A 1 1.91 27.98 -28.43
CA MET A 1 2.85 28.25 -27.32
C MET A 1 2.07 28.16 -26.01
N THR A 2 2.30 27.14 -25.19
CA THR A 2 1.70 27.05 -23.83
C THR A 2 2.75 26.50 -22.87
N THR A 3 3.44 27.39 -22.18
CA THR A 3 4.36 27.07 -21.09
C THR A 3 3.56 26.86 -19.80
N GLY A 4 2.96 25.67 -19.66
CA GLY A 4 2.44 25.21 -18.38
C GLY A 4 3.59 24.95 -17.42
N THR A 5 3.61 25.68 -16.30
CA THR A 5 4.68 25.62 -15.30
C THR A 5 4.81 24.22 -14.71
N ALA A 6 5.92 23.56 -15.02
CA ALA A 6 6.28 22.29 -14.38
C ALA A 6 6.50 22.53 -12.88
N SER A 7 5.67 21.90 -12.04
CA SER A 7 5.79 21.99 -10.58
C SER A 7 7.19 21.53 -10.15
N LYS A 8 7.88 22.35 -9.35
CA LYS A 8 9.27 22.14 -8.93
C LYS A 8 9.48 20.98 -7.95
N VAL A 9 8.40 20.31 -7.54
CA VAL A 9 8.41 19.24 -6.55
C VAL A 9 8.47 17.89 -7.26
N ALA A 10 9.48 17.08 -6.94
CA ALA A 10 9.56 15.71 -7.41
C ALA A 10 8.37 14.88 -6.88
N VAL A 11 7.67 14.18 -7.77
CA VAL A 11 6.50 13.35 -7.45
C VAL A 11 6.81 12.35 -6.34
N SER A 12 8.00 11.75 -6.35
CA SER A 12 8.46 10.82 -5.31
C SER A 12 8.45 11.44 -3.90
N LYS A 13 8.91 12.69 -3.76
CA LYS A 13 8.93 13.42 -2.49
C LYS A 13 7.51 13.70 -2.00
N LEU A 14 6.62 14.11 -2.91
CA LEU A 14 5.22 14.35 -2.58
C LEU A 14 4.54 13.07 -2.08
N VAL A 15 4.65 11.98 -2.83
CA VAL A 15 4.03 10.70 -2.47
C VAL A 15 4.57 10.17 -1.14
N ASN A 16 5.88 10.26 -0.90
CA ASN A 16 6.48 9.84 0.36
C ASN A 16 5.95 10.66 1.55
N SER A 17 5.82 11.97 1.38
CA SER A 17 5.23 12.85 2.39
C SER A 17 3.78 12.47 2.69
N LEU A 18 2.95 12.32 1.65
CA LEU A 18 1.54 11.97 1.80
C LEU A 18 1.35 10.61 2.48
N LYS A 19 2.07 9.57 2.05
CA LYS A 19 2.05 8.25 2.69
C LYS A 19 2.52 8.32 4.14
N GLY A 20 3.58 9.08 4.44
CA GLY A 20 4.11 9.21 5.79
C GLY A 20 3.16 9.95 6.74
N VAL A 21 2.65 11.11 6.32
CA VAL A 21 1.74 11.94 7.12
C VAL A 21 0.42 11.24 7.35
N SER A 22 -0.19 10.65 6.32
CA SER A 22 -1.43 9.88 6.48
C SER A 22 -1.22 8.69 7.42
N ALA A 23 -0.12 7.95 7.28
CA ALA A 23 0.19 6.84 8.18
C ALA A 23 0.37 7.30 9.63
N ARG A 24 0.99 8.45 9.86
CA ARG A 24 1.12 9.04 11.21
C ARG A 24 -0.25 9.43 11.77
N ARG A 25 -1.08 10.14 11.01
CA ARG A 25 -2.41 10.60 11.47
C ARG A 25 -3.32 9.43 11.80
N ILE A 26 -3.40 8.44 10.91
CA ILE A 26 -4.19 7.22 11.12
C ILE A 26 -3.75 6.49 12.40
N ARG A 27 -2.44 6.39 12.65
CA ARG A 27 -1.93 5.79 13.90
C ARG A 27 -2.32 6.59 15.14
N GLN A 28 -2.39 7.92 15.06
CA GLN A 28 -2.77 8.77 16.18
C GLN A 28 -4.28 8.68 16.46
N GLU A 29 -5.10 8.78 15.41
CA GLU A 29 -6.57 8.82 15.52
C GLU A 29 -7.18 7.47 15.95
N PHE A 30 -6.59 6.36 15.51
CA PHE A 30 -7.10 5.01 15.79
C PHE A 30 -6.18 4.22 16.72
N THR A 31 -5.51 4.92 17.64
CA THR A 31 -4.64 4.32 18.66
C THR A 31 -5.41 3.22 19.41
N GLY A 32 -4.89 1.99 19.43
CA GLY A 32 -5.51 0.83 20.11
C GLY A 32 -6.45 -0.03 19.26
N ARG A 33 -6.92 0.46 18.11
CA ARG A 33 -7.71 -0.35 17.14
C ARG A 33 -6.85 -0.91 15.99
N PHE A 34 -5.64 -0.39 15.83
CA PHE A 34 -4.69 -0.88 14.84
C PHE A 34 -3.93 -2.10 15.33
N ASN A 35 -4.20 -3.25 14.71
CA ASN A 35 -3.43 -4.45 14.95
C ASN A 35 -2.08 -4.37 14.22
N ARG A 36 -1.08 -3.81 14.92
CA ARG A 36 0.27 -3.57 14.40
C ARG A 36 0.97 -4.85 13.93
N ALA A 37 0.61 -5.99 14.51
CA ALA A 37 1.13 -7.30 14.15
C ALA A 37 0.62 -7.76 12.77
N ILE A 38 -0.68 -7.58 12.49
CA ILE A 38 -1.29 -7.95 11.20
C ILE A 38 -0.77 -7.04 10.07
N MET A 39 -0.57 -5.75 10.36
CA MET A 39 -0.14 -4.78 9.35
C MET A 39 1.39 -4.75 9.13
N HIS A 40 2.16 -5.62 9.81
CA HIS A 40 3.63 -5.61 9.80
C HIS A 40 4.24 -4.19 10.01
N GLY A 41 3.56 -3.36 10.82
CA GLY A 41 3.96 -1.98 11.09
C GLY A 41 3.85 -0.99 9.92
N ARG A 42 3.31 -1.37 8.76
CA ARG A 42 3.20 -0.51 7.56
C ARG A 42 1.75 -0.37 7.11
N LEU A 43 1.30 0.88 6.93
CA LEU A 43 -0.06 1.16 6.45
C LEU A 43 -0.18 1.18 4.92
N TRP A 44 0.93 1.44 4.24
CA TRP A 44 0.96 1.57 2.79
C TRP A 44 2.04 0.67 2.21
N SER A 45 1.80 0.16 1.00
CA SER A 45 2.84 -0.48 0.18
C SER A 45 3.98 0.51 -0.08
N PRO A 46 5.25 0.07 -0.07
CA PRO A 46 6.38 0.92 -0.46
C PRO A 46 6.25 1.43 -1.91
N SER A 47 5.61 0.67 -2.79
CA SER A 47 5.43 1.01 -4.21
C SER A 47 4.39 2.11 -4.42
N TYR A 48 4.61 2.97 -5.41
CA TYR A 48 3.63 3.95 -5.88
C TYR A 48 3.63 4.03 -7.40
N PHE A 49 2.52 4.49 -7.97
CA PHE A 49 2.36 4.72 -9.39
C PHE A 49 1.97 6.18 -9.62
N SER A 50 2.52 6.79 -10.66
CA SER A 50 2.18 8.15 -11.10
C SER A 50 2.17 8.19 -12.61
N ALA A 51 1.12 8.76 -13.17
CA ALA A 51 0.99 9.05 -14.60
C ALA A 51 0.51 10.49 -14.77
N SER A 52 0.95 11.16 -15.84
CA SER A 52 0.38 12.45 -16.22
C SER A 52 -1.02 12.24 -16.77
N CYS A 53 -1.96 13.03 -16.28
CA CYS A 53 -3.35 12.93 -16.69
C CYS A 53 -3.72 14.14 -17.55
N GLY A 54 -3.50 14.04 -18.85
CA GLY A 54 -4.25 14.83 -19.85
C GLY A 54 -5.53 14.09 -20.23
N GLY A 55 -6.38 13.77 -19.25
CA GLY A 55 -7.45 12.78 -19.40
C GLY A 55 -6.97 11.33 -19.25
N ALA A 56 -6.23 10.99 -18.19
CA ALA A 56 -5.79 9.61 -17.98
C ALA A 56 -7.00 8.66 -17.88
N PRO A 57 -7.09 7.62 -18.73
CA PRO A 57 -8.22 6.70 -18.72
C PRO A 57 -8.25 5.90 -17.42
N LEU A 58 -9.45 5.75 -16.83
CA LEU A 58 -9.74 4.88 -15.68
C LEU A 58 -9.14 3.46 -15.81
N THR A 59 -8.95 2.99 -17.05
CA THR A 59 -8.34 1.72 -17.40
C THR A 59 -6.95 1.51 -16.78
N ILE A 60 -6.09 2.53 -16.76
CA ILE A 60 -4.72 2.42 -16.24
C ILE A 60 -4.73 2.21 -14.72
N VAL A 61 -5.63 2.90 -14.00
CA VAL A 61 -5.77 2.76 -12.55
C VAL A 61 -6.27 1.36 -12.19
N ARG A 62 -7.28 0.86 -12.92
CA ARG A 62 -7.81 -0.49 -12.74
C ARG A 62 -6.71 -1.54 -12.95
N GLN A 63 -5.97 -1.43 -14.05
CA GLN A 63 -4.90 -2.37 -14.38
C GLN A 63 -3.79 -2.37 -13.31
N TYR A 64 -3.41 -1.21 -12.77
CA TYR A 64 -2.45 -1.14 -11.67
C TYR A 64 -2.94 -1.89 -10.42
N ILE A 65 -4.20 -1.70 -10.02
CA ILE A 65 -4.78 -2.35 -8.83
C ILE A 65 -4.85 -3.87 -9.03
N GLU A 66 -5.24 -4.33 -10.21
CA GLU A 66 -5.34 -5.76 -10.55
C GLU A 66 -3.97 -6.45 -10.56
N GLN A 67 -2.93 -5.75 -11.02
CA GLN A 67 -1.56 -6.29 -11.09
C GLN A 67 -0.81 -6.24 -9.76
N GLN A 68 -1.35 -5.58 -8.72
CA GLN A 68 -0.72 -5.61 -7.40
C GLN A 68 -0.81 -7.03 -6.81
N LYS A 69 0.36 -7.64 -6.57
CA LYS A 69 0.48 -8.91 -5.84
C LYS A 69 -0.21 -8.77 -4.48
N ARG A 70 -1.31 -9.51 -4.30
CA ARG A 70 -1.96 -9.62 -2.99
C ARG A 70 -1.09 -10.53 -2.12
N PRO A 71 -0.74 -10.13 -0.89
CA PRO A 71 -0.08 -11.07 0.01
C PRO A 71 -1.01 -12.27 0.19
N LEU A 72 -0.52 -13.46 -0.17
CA LEU A 72 -1.25 -14.70 0.06
C LEU A 72 -1.48 -14.81 1.57
N GLN A 73 -2.72 -15.05 1.99
CA GLN A 73 -3.10 -15.38 3.36
C GLN A 73 -2.57 -16.77 3.77
N SER A 74 -1.32 -17.09 3.42
CA SER A 74 -0.65 -18.34 3.79
C SER A 74 0.04 -18.16 5.14
N ALA A 75 -0.76 -18.18 6.21
CA ALA A 75 -0.26 -18.36 7.57
C ALA A 75 -1.34 -18.96 8.49
N ARG A 76 -2.23 -19.82 7.97
CA ARG A 76 -3.26 -20.48 8.80
C ARG A 76 -3.53 -21.95 8.48
N GLN A 77 -2.61 -22.64 7.82
CA GLN A 77 -2.82 -24.07 7.48
C GLN A 77 -1.63 -25.00 7.67
N SER A 78 -0.42 -24.53 8.04
CA SER A 78 0.73 -25.42 8.23
C SER A 78 0.98 -25.86 9.69
N ASN A 79 -0.02 -25.80 10.59
CA ASN A 79 0.16 -26.19 11.99
C ASN A 79 -0.86 -27.23 12.49
N LEU A 80 -1.38 -28.08 11.60
CA LEU A 80 -2.34 -29.13 11.97
C LEU A 80 -1.87 -30.56 11.66
N GLU A 81 -0.65 -30.77 11.15
CA GLU A 81 -0.11 -32.11 10.85
C GLU A 81 0.91 -32.65 11.88
N ILE A 82 1.04 -32.05 13.06
CA ILE A 82 2.03 -32.51 14.08
C ILE A 82 1.39 -33.34 15.23
N HIS A 83 0.07 -33.58 15.23
CA HIS A 83 -0.63 -34.28 16.34
C HIS A 83 -1.14 -35.70 16.03
N SER A 84 -0.48 -36.48 15.18
CA SER A 84 -0.75 -37.92 15.08
C SER A 84 0.54 -38.75 15.13
N SER A 85 1.02 -39.01 16.36
CA SER A 85 1.98 -40.08 16.67
C SER A 85 1.19 -41.32 17.05
N PRO A 86 1.37 -42.50 16.42
CA PRO A 86 0.84 -43.74 16.95
C PRO A 86 1.77 -44.28 18.05
N ALA A 87 1.16 -45.05 18.95
CA ALA A 87 1.78 -45.83 20.01
C ALA A 87 2.58 -47.02 19.47
#